data_AF-A0A552PMA2-F1
#
_entry.id   AF-A0A552PMA2-F1
#
_cell.length_a   1.000
_cell.length_b   1.000
_cell.length_c   1.000
_cell.angle_alpha   90.00
_cell.angle_beta   90.00
_cell.angle_gamma   90.00
#
_symmetry.space_group_name_H-M   'P 1'
#
loop_
_entity.id
_entity.type
_entity.pdbx_description
1 polymer ?
#
loop_
_entity_poly.entity_id
_entity_poly.type
_entity_poly.pdbx_seq_one_letter_code
_entity_poly.pdbx_strand_id
1 'polypeptide(L)'
;GEIDAFAADNSLLTGWVQQFPNYRQLPIELGAIALGVVLPKGLQYQSLRERVNQAIERLESTGWLAERVNYWGLPLRIREMGR
;
A
#
# COMPACT_ATOMS: atom_id res chain seq x y z
N GLY A 1 23.91 5.35 17.41
CA GLY A 1 22.50 5.04 17.73
C GLY A 1 22.39 3.55 17.96
N GLU A 2 21.30 3.08 18.54
CA GLU A 2 21.12 1.64 18.82
C GLU A 2 20.78 0.81 17.58
N ILE A 3 20.39 1.46 16.46
CA ILE A 3 20.13 0.81 15.16
C ILE A 3 20.68 1.63 13.99
N ASP A 4 21.04 0.96 12.89
CA ASP A 4 21.52 1.59 11.65
C ASP A 4 20.40 1.80 10.61
N ALA A 5 19.38 0.94 10.61
CA ALA A 5 18.21 0.99 9.73
C ALA A 5 17.06 0.14 10.28
N PHE A 6 15.85 0.31 9.73
CA PHE A 6 14.70 -0.57 9.95
C PHE A 6 13.98 -0.84 8.63
N ALA A 7 13.28 -1.96 8.54
CA ALA A 7 12.50 -2.36 7.38
C ALA A 7 11.00 -2.28 7.68
N ALA A 8 10.23 -1.74 6.75
CA ALA A 8 8.77 -1.68 6.79
C ALA A 8 8.23 -1.57 5.35
N ASP A 9 6.92 -1.67 5.20
CA ASP A 9 6.28 -1.45 3.90
C ASP A 9 6.59 -0.06 3.37
N ASN A 10 6.83 0.03 2.06
CA ASN A 10 7.12 1.30 1.39
C ASN A 10 6.00 2.34 1.59
N SER A 11 4.76 1.90 1.78
CA SER A 11 3.62 2.78 2.10
C SER A 11 3.81 3.50 3.45
N LEU A 12 4.38 2.84 4.45
CA LEU A 12 4.69 3.42 5.75
C LEU A 12 5.95 4.30 5.67
N LEU A 13 7.00 3.80 5.02
CA LEU A 13 8.27 4.53 4.89
C LEU A 13 8.10 5.85 4.13
N THR A 14 7.16 5.91 3.19
CA THR A 14 6.79 7.13 2.47
C THR A 14 6.34 8.23 3.42
N GLY A 15 5.38 7.94 4.30
CA GLY A 15 4.92 8.91 5.31
C GLY A 15 6.03 9.28 6.29
N TRP A 16 6.89 8.31 6.64
CA TRP A 16 8.01 8.55 7.55
C TRP A 16 9.00 9.59 7.02
N VAL A 17 9.45 9.45 5.76
CA VAL A 17 10.40 10.41 5.18
C VAL A 17 9.77 11.76 4.84
N GLN A 18 8.46 11.81 4.59
CA GLN A 18 7.71 13.06 4.47
C GLN A 18 7.72 13.84 5.80
N GLN A 19 7.57 13.14 6.94
CA GLN A 19 7.58 13.76 8.27
C GLN A 19 8.98 14.06 8.79
N PHE A 20 9.96 13.21 8.48
CA PHE A 20 11.34 13.30 8.97
C PHE A 20 12.34 13.30 7.79
N PRO A 21 12.54 14.46 7.13
CA PRO A 21 13.30 14.56 5.88
C PRO A 21 14.83 14.34 6.06
N ASN A 22 15.30 14.21 7.30
CA ASN A 22 16.66 13.80 7.61
C ASN A 22 16.91 12.30 7.44
N TYR A 23 15.84 11.50 7.30
CA TYR A 23 15.92 10.10 6.90
C TYR A 23 15.72 9.97 5.39
N ARG A 24 16.20 8.86 4.84
CA ARG A 24 15.97 8.47 3.45
C ARG A 24 15.51 7.02 3.38
N GLN A 25 14.66 6.73 2.41
CA GLN A 25 14.30 5.37 2.06
C GLN A 25 15.39 4.79 1.13
N LEU A 26 15.85 3.57 1.42
CA LEU A 26 16.80 2.88 0.56
C LEU A 26 16.07 2.32 -0.68
N PRO A 27 16.67 2.34 -1.88
CA PRO A 27 16.05 1.82 -3.10
C PRO A 27 16.15 0.29 -3.17
N ILE A 28 15.69 -0.39 -2.11
CA ILE A 28 15.74 -1.84 -1.95
C ILE A 28 14.32 -2.33 -1.67
N GLU A 29 13.81 -3.21 -2.53
CA GLU A 29 12.52 -3.87 -2.33
C GLU A 29 12.77 -5.29 -1.80
N LEU A 30 12.47 -5.51 -0.53
CA LEU A 30 12.61 -6.84 0.11
C LEU A 30 11.46 -7.79 -0.28
N GLY A 31 10.33 -7.24 -0.72
CA GLY A 31 9.18 -7.98 -1.22
C GLY A 31 7.97 -7.07 -1.49
N ALA A 32 7.06 -7.54 -2.34
CA ALA A 32 5.78 -6.88 -2.61
C ALA A 32 4.62 -7.82 -2.29
N ILE A 33 3.79 -7.42 -1.32
CA ILE A 33 2.58 -8.14 -0.93
C ILE A 33 1.40 -7.19 -1.10
N ALA A 34 0.33 -7.67 -1.73
CA ALA A 34 -0.89 -6.88 -1.87
C ALA A 34 -1.56 -6.68 -0.51
N LEU A 35 -1.98 -5.45 -0.21
CA LEU A 35 -2.82 -5.16 0.94
C LEU A 35 -4.24 -5.67 0.70
N GLY A 36 -4.90 -6.11 1.76
CA GLY A 36 -6.28 -6.61 1.69
C GLY A 36 -7.07 -6.28 2.94
N VAL A 37 -8.39 -6.26 2.80
CA VAL A 37 -9.31 -6.14 3.93
C VAL A 37 -9.48 -7.53 4.54
N VAL A 38 -9.04 -7.69 5.79
CA VAL A 38 -9.22 -8.95 6.52
C VAL A 38 -10.69 -9.11 6.89
N LEU A 39 -11.26 -10.28 6.59
CA LEU A 39 -12.66 -10.62 6.88
C LEU A 39 -12.75 -11.87 7.77
N PRO A 40 -13.78 -11.97 8.62
CA PRO A 40 -14.03 -13.19 9.39
C PRO A 40 -14.24 -14.40 8.49
N LYS A 41 -13.78 -15.57 8.95
CA LYS A 41 -13.94 -16.84 8.23
C LYS A 41 -15.37 -17.38 8.38
N GLY A 42 -15.85 -18.08 7.35
CA GLY A 42 -17.13 -18.80 7.35
C GLY A 42 -18.16 -18.22 6.37
N LEU A 43 -19.04 -19.08 5.85
CA LEU A 43 -20.04 -18.73 4.84
C LEU A 43 -21.07 -17.71 5.36
N GLN A 44 -21.29 -17.64 6.67
CA GLN A 44 -22.17 -16.66 7.29
C GLN A 44 -21.75 -15.19 7.02
N TYR A 45 -20.50 -14.96 6.59
CA TYR A 45 -19.98 -13.64 6.23
C TYR A 45 -19.86 -13.42 4.71
N GLN A 46 -20.42 -14.30 3.88
CA GLN A 46 -20.30 -14.21 2.42
C GLN A 46 -20.83 -12.87 1.88
N SER A 47 -21.99 -12.41 2.36
CA SER A 47 -22.58 -11.14 1.92
C SER A 47 -21.70 -9.93 2.30
N LEU A 48 -21.00 -9.98 3.44
CA LEU A 48 -20.03 -8.96 3.82
C LEU A 48 -18.84 -8.96 2.87
N ARG A 49 -18.30 -10.15 2.56
CA ARG A 49 -17.20 -10.29 1.60
C ARG A 49 -17.56 -9.75 0.22
N GLU A 50 -18.75 -10.07 -0.28
CA GLU A 50 -19.24 -9.56 -1.57
C GLU A 50 -19.36 -8.04 -1.56
N ARG A 51 -19.94 -7.46 -0.51
CA ARG A 51 -20.07 -5.99 -0.38
C ARG A 51 -18.73 -5.28 -0.31
N VAL A 52 -17.75 -5.84 0.42
CA VAL A 52 -16.40 -5.27 0.51
C VAL A 52 -15.70 -5.31 -0.84
N ASN A 53 -15.75 -6.45 -1.54
CA ASN A 53 -15.16 -6.55 -2.87
C ASN A 53 -15.80 -5.60 -3.87
N GLN A 54 -17.14 -5.52 -3.91
CA GLN A 54 -17.86 -4.58 -4.77
C GLN A 54 -17.51 -3.12 -4.46
N ALA A 55 -17.30 -2.78 -3.19
CA ALA A 55 -16.84 -1.44 -2.81
C ALA A 55 -15.43 -1.16 -3.34
N ILE A 56 -14.50 -2.12 -3.21
CA ILE A 56 -13.13 -2.00 -3.72
C ILE A 56 -13.14 -1.84 -5.25
N GLU A 57 -13.88 -2.68 -5.98
CA GLU A 57 -14.04 -2.60 -7.44
C GLU A 57 -14.61 -1.24 -7.87
N ARG A 58 -15.58 -0.71 -7.11
CA ARG A 58 -16.12 0.63 -7.37
C ARG A 58 -15.06 1.71 -7.16
N LEU A 59 -14.28 1.65 -6.09
CA LEU A 59 -13.22 2.65 -5.81
C LEU A 59 -12.08 2.58 -6.85
N GLU A 60 -11.80 1.41 -7.39
CA GLU A 60 -10.85 1.23 -8.49
C GLU A 60 -11.39 1.82 -9.80
N SER A 61 -12.59 1.41 -10.20
CA SER A 61 -13.21 1.83 -11.47
C SER A 61 -13.54 3.32 -11.55
N THR A 62 -13.77 3.99 -10.43
CA THR A 62 -13.94 5.46 -10.39
C THR A 62 -12.61 6.22 -10.38
N GLY A 63 -11.47 5.53 -10.31
CA GLY A 63 -10.14 6.14 -10.19
C GLY A 63 -9.83 6.66 -8.78
N TRP A 64 -10.71 6.47 -7.80
CA TRP A 64 -10.51 6.96 -6.43
C TRP A 64 -9.25 6.38 -5.79
N LEU A 65 -8.95 5.08 -5.99
CA LEU A 65 -7.72 4.47 -5.47
C LEU A 65 -6.46 5.10 -6.07
N ALA A 66 -6.47 5.42 -7.37
CA ALA A 66 -5.36 6.10 -8.05
C ALA A 66 -5.18 7.53 -7.52
N GLU A 67 -6.29 8.25 -7.29
CA GLU A 67 -6.26 9.56 -6.64
C GLU A 67 -5.64 9.46 -5.23
N ARG A 68 -5.97 8.43 -4.45
CA ARG A 68 -5.38 8.23 -3.13
C ARG A 68 -3.88 7.94 -3.18
N VAL A 69 -3.39 7.19 -4.16
CA VAL A 69 -1.95 6.99 -4.36
C VAL A 69 -1.24 8.32 -4.52
N ASN A 70 -1.78 9.22 -5.35
CA ASN A 70 -1.22 10.55 -5.55
C ASN A 70 -1.33 11.43 -4.29
N TYR A 71 -2.50 11.44 -3.66
CA TYR A 71 -2.78 12.24 -2.46
C TYR A 71 -1.81 11.92 -1.32
N TRP A 72 -1.52 10.64 -1.10
CA TRP A 72 -0.59 10.19 -0.06
C TRP A 72 0.88 10.16 -0.52
N GLY A 73 1.14 10.44 -1.79
CA GLY A 73 2.47 10.36 -2.38
C GLY A 73 3.06 8.94 -2.36
N LEU A 74 2.21 7.90 -2.41
CA LEU A 74 2.65 6.52 -2.35
C LEU A 74 3.50 6.17 -3.58
N PRO A 75 4.54 5.33 -3.44
CA PRO A 75 5.40 4.97 -4.54
C PRO A 75 4.59 4.13 -5.52
N LEU A 76 4.44 4.65 -6.73
CA LEU A 76 4.02 3.82 -7.85
C LEU A 76 5.12 2.78 -8.06
N ARG A 77 4.74 1.51 -8.18
CA ARG A 77 5.68 0.49 -8.62
C ARG A 77 6.19 0.93 -9.99
N ILE A 78 7.42 1.44 -10.03
CA ILE A 78 8.18 1.50 -11.25
C ILE A 78 8.46 0.02 -11.56
N ARG A 79 7.59 -0.61 -12.35
CA ARG A 79 8.11 -1.71 -13.15
C ARG A 79 9.23 -1.07 -13.95
N GLU A 80 10.46 -1.53 -13.78
CA GLU A 80 11.49 -1.22 -14.75
C GLU A 80 10.86 -1.53 -16.11
N MET A 81 10.52 -0.48 -16.87
CA MET A 81 10.30 -0.63 -18.29
C MET A 81 11.64 -1.18 -18.76
N GLY A 82 11.63 -2.46 -19.10
CA GLY A 82 12.82 -3.17 -19.54
C GLY A 82 13.56 -2.33 -20.56
N ARG A 83 14.89 -2.32 -20.41
CA ARG A 83 15.83 -1.94 -21.45
C ARG A 83 15.43 -2.50 -22.81
#